data_AF-A0A200I2I6-F1
#
_entry.id   AF-A0A200I2I6-F1
#
_cell.length_a   1.000
_cell.length_b   1.000
_cell.length_c   1.000
_cell.angle_alpha   90.00
_cell.angle_beta   90.00
_cell.angle_gamma   90.00
#
_symmetry.space_group_name_H-M   'P 1'
#
loop_
_entity.id
_entity.type
_entity.pdbx_description
1 polymer ?
#
loop_
_entity_poly.entity_id
_entity_poly.type
_entity_poly.pdbx_seq_one_letter_code
_entity_poly.pdbx_strand_id
1 'polypeptide(L)' 'MDKFSEKSLLSLGEFYVYALIDPRSNAIFYIGKGTKNRVFEHEK' A
#
# COMPACT_ATOMS: atom_id res chain seq x y z
N MET A 1 7.20 0.61 8.60
CA MET A 1 5.91 0.19 9.20
C MET A 1 5.54 -1.07 8.46
N ASP A 2 5.32 -2.18 9.14
CA ASP A 2 5.26 -3.52 8.54
C ASP A 2 3.82 -4.01 8.28
N LYS A 3 2.82 -3.28 8.80
CA LYS A 3 1.38 -3.58 8.61
C LYS A 3 0.48 -2.38 8.91
N PHE A 4 -0.74 -2.42 8.38
CA PHE A 4 -1.81 -1.52 8.77
C PHE A 4 -2.35 -1.85 10.17
N SER A 5 -2.91 -0.84 10.85
CA SER A 5 -3.72 -1.05 12.04
C SER A 5 -5.07 -1.69 11.69
N GLU A 6 -5.73 -2.33 12.64
CA GLU A 6 -7.10 -2.86 12.44
C GLU A 6 -8.08 -1.77 12.01
N LYS A 7 -8.00 -0.59 12.62
CA LYS A 7 -8.83 0.58 12.26
C LYS A 7 -8.59 1.00 10.81
N SER A 8 -7.34 0.99 10.36
CA SER A 8 -6.98 1.30 8.97
C SER A 8 -7.54 0.25 8.01
N LEU A 9 -7.42 -1.04 8.34
CA LEU A 9 -7.96 -2.14 7.52
C LEU A 9 -9.48 -2.06 7.39
N LEU A 10 -10.18 -1.76 8.49
CA LEU A 10 -11.63 -1.53 8.48
C LEU A 10 -12.01 -0.36 7.57
N SER A 11 -11.23 0.72 7.58
CA SER A 11 -11.49 1.91 6.77
C SER A 11 -11.19 1.71 5.28
N LEU A 12 -10.15 0.92 4.96
CA LEU A 12 -9.78 0.57 3.59
C LEU A 12 -10.76 -0.43 2.96
N GLY A 13 -11.40 -1.27 3.77
CA GLY A 13 -12.29 -2.33 3.32
C GLY A 13 -11.54 -3.54 2.77
N GLU A 14 -12.26 -4.39 2.04
CA GLU A 14 -11.70 -5.63 1.49
C GLU A 14 -10.61 -5.35 0.44
N PHE A 15 -10.82 -4.31 -0.39
CA PHE A 15 -9.92 -3.93 -1.47
C PHE A 15 -9.62 -2.43 -1.45
N TYR A 16 -8.37 -2.08 -1.74
CA TYR A 16 -7.93 -0.70 -1.92
C TYR A 16 -6.99 -0.56 -3.10
N VAL A 17 -6.75 0.68 -3.54
CA VAL A 17 -5.75 1.02 -4.57
C VAL A 17 -4.63 1.81 -3.90
N TYR A 18 -3.38 1.52 -4.28
CA TYR A 18 -2.20 2.20 -3.77
C TYR A 18 -1.20 2.48 -4.89
N ALA A 19 -0.36 3.49 -4.69
CA ALA A 19 0.74 3.84 -5.58
C ALA A 19 2.08 3.74 -4.83
N LEU A 20 3.10 3.22 -5.50
CA LEU A 20 4.48 3.32 -5.04
C LEU A 20 5.15 4.50 -5.76
N ILE A 21 5.84 5.32 -4.98
CA ILE A 21 6.55 6.50 -5.43
C ILE A 21 8.05 6.18 -5.40
N ASP A 22 8.75 6.45 -6.48
CA ASP A 22 10.20 6.36 -6.52
C ASP A 22 10.77 7.53 -5.70
N PRO A 23 11.47 7.28 -4.57
CA PRO A 23 11.96 8.35 -3.71
C PRO A 23 13.04 9.22 -4.36
N ARG A 24 13.64 8.78 -5.48
CA ARG A 24 14.67 9.53 -6.22
C ARG A 24 14.06 10.59 -7.13
N SER A 25 12.92 10.28 -7.74
CA SER A 25 12.27 11.10 -8.76
C SER A 25 10.94 11.71 -8.31
N ASN A 26 10.39 11.28 -7.18
CA ASN A 26 9.02 11.57 -6.72
C ASN A 26 7.94 11.21 -7.75
N ALA A 27 8.24 10.35 -8.71
CA ALA A 27 7.29 9.86 -9.70
C ALA A 27 6.61 8.58 -9.22
N ILE A 28 5.34 8.42 -9.58
CA ILE A 28 4.63 7.14 -9.44
C ILE A 28 5.23 6.17 -10.45
N PHE A 29 5.68 5.00 -10.00
CA PHE A 29 6.20 3.95 -10.90
C PHE A 29 5.35 2.67 -10.86
N TYR A 30 4.45 2.52 -9.88
CA TYR A 30 3.58 1.37 -9.74
C TYR A 30 2.23 1.78 -9.15
N ILE A 31 1.15 1.24 -9.71
CA ILE A 31 -0.20 1.32 -9.15
C ILE A 31 -0.70 -0.11 -8.96
N GLY A 32 -1.18 -0.43 -7.76
CA GLY A 32 -1.63 -1.76 -7.40
C GLY A 32 -2.98 -1.75 -6.71
N LYS A 33 -3.70 -2.86 -6.86
CA LYS A 33 -4.85 -3.21 -6.02
C LYS A 33 -4.34 -4.09 -4.87
N GLY A 34 -4.69 -3.75 -3.64
CA GLY A 34 -4.29 -4.47 -2.44
C GLY A 34 -5.47 -5.02 -1.65
N THR A 35 -5.20 -6.06 -0.87
CA THR A 35 -6.03 -6.51 0.25
C THR A 35 -5.12 -6.68 1.47
N LYS A 36 -5.67 -6.54 2.69
CA LYS A 36 -4.89 -6.67 3.93
C LYS A 36 -3.61 -5.81 3.89
N ASN A 37 -2.45 -6.42 4.12
CA ASN A 37 -1.14 -5.76 4.19
C ASN A 37 -0.32 -5.86 2.89
N ARG A 38 -0.96 -6.17 1.75
CA ARG A 38 -0.28 -6.40 0.46
C ARG A 38 0.72 -5.31 0.04
N VAL A 39 0.44 -4.04 0.38
CA VAL A 39 1.33 -2.91 0.06
C VAL A 39 2.73 -3.07 0.67
N PHE A 40 2.83 -3.62 1.89
CA PHE A 40 4.10 -3.77 2.61
C PHE A 40 4.95 -4.94 2.09
N GLU A 41 4.40 -5.83 1.27
CA GLU A 41 5.17 -6.94 0.68
C GLU A 41 6.19 -6.46 -0.36
N HIS A 42 6.05 -5.24 -0.87
CA HIS A 42 6.98 -4.62 -1.81
C HIS A 42 8.22 -4.01 -1.14
N GLU A 43 8.25 -3.93 0.19
CA GLU A 43 9.39 -3.37 0.95
C GLU A 43 10.46 -4.43 1.32
N LYS A 44 10.32 -5.68 0.85
CA LYS A 44 11.27 -6.78 1.14
C LYS A 44 12.47 -6.81 0.21
#